data_AF-A0A9P4UBB1-F1
#
_entry.id   AF-A0A9P4UBB1-F1
#
_cell.length_a   1.000
_cell.length_b   1.000
_cell.length_c   1.000
_cell.angle_alpha   90.00
_cell.angle_beta   90.00
_cell.angle_gamma   90.00
#
_symmetry.space_group_name_H-M   'P 1'
#
loop_
_entity.id
_entity.type
_entity.pdbx_description
1 polymer ?
#
loop_
_entity_poly.entity_id
_entity_poly.type
_entity_poly.pdbx_seq_one_letter_code
_entity_poly.pdbx_strand_id
1 'polypeptide(L)'
;MHSNQMIYILFLIVVMLLGSSAEDQRPDWCKDLAKSSQTCNPPEPGHPDCPHTWVEHCNLWQKMSDATKAAHAAQNLPIEFWILDFEHTKSAEKKVMLYQRIVDTYDECIVQREYANDVCREMRGTVTQGHEKSVQWYRDKKNAFLSGHVD
;
A
#
# COMPACT_ATOMS: atom_id res chain seq x y z
N MET A 1 66.72 1.91 -15.42
CA MET A 1 65.58 2.77 -15.04
C MET A 1 64.26 2.25 -15.63
N HIS A 2 63.87 0.97 -15.47
CA HIS A 2 62.64 0.42 -16.11
C HIS A 2 61.86 -0.54 -15.17
N SER A 3 61.68 -0.20 -13.88
CA SER A 3 60.91 -1.05 -12.93
C SER A 3 59.70 -0.38 -12.28
N ASN A 4 59.32 0.82 -12.71
CA ASN A 4 58.18 1.55 -12.10
C ASN A 4 56.88 1.52 -12.94
N GLN A 5 56.87 0.95 -14.15
CA GLN A 5 55.65 0.89 -14.96
C GLN A 5 54.77 -0.34 -14.73
N MET A 6 55.30 -1.45 -14.22
CA MET A 6 54.47 -2.65 -13.96
C MET A 6 53.59 -2.54 -12.71
N ILE A 7 53.96 -1.71 -11.73
CA ILE A 7 53.18 -1.57 -10.49
C ILE A 7 51.89 -0.77 -10.73
N TYR A 8 51.90 0.19 -11.66
CA TYR A 8 50.71 0.98 -11.99
C TYR A 8 49.65 0.19 -12.78
N ILE A 9 50.05 -0.83 -13.54
CA ILE A 9 49.10 -1.66 -14.30
C ILE A 9 48.36 -2.65 -13.39
N LEU A 10 49.01 -3.18 -12.35
CA LEU A 10 48.31 -4.03 -11.36
C LEU A 10 47.32 -3.25 -10.49
N PHE A 11 47.62 -1.99 -10.15
CA PHE A 11 46.70 -1.16 -9.36
C PHE A 11 45.44 -0.77 -10.15
N LEU A 12 45.52 -0.65 -11.48
CA LEU A 12 44.37 -0.32 -12.33
C LEU A 12 43.42 -1.51 -12.56
N ILE A 13 43.89 -2.75 -12.47
CA ILE A 13 43.04 -3.95 -12.66
C ILE A 13 42.22 -4.24 -11.40
N VAL A 14 42.72 -3.94 -10.20
CA VAL A 14 41.98 -4.17 -8.94
C VAL A 14 40.83 -3.17 -8.77
N VAL A 15 40.97 -1.94 -9.27
CA VAL A 15 39.91 -0.92 -9.16
C VAL A 15 38.77 -1.14 -10.17
N MET A 16 39.01 -1.83 -11.30
CA MET A 16 37.96 -2.14 -12.27
C MET A 16 37.06 -3.33 -11.90
N LEU A 17 37.40 -4.11 -10.87
CA LEU A 17 36.57 -5.24 -10.40
C LEU A 17 35.60 -4.88 -9.27
N LEU A 18 35.59 -3.62 -8.80
CA LEU A 18 34.63 -3.12 -7.80
C LEU A 18 33.47 -2.33 -8.42
N GLY A 19 33.31 -2.41 -9.73
CA GLY A 19 32.11 -2.02 -10.44
C GLY A 19 31.01 -3.07 -10.31
N SER A 20 30.78 -3.61 -9.11
CA SER A 20 29.53 -4.29 -8.82
C SER A 20 28.45 -3.22 -8.88
N SER A 21 27.80 -3.08 -10.04
CA SER A 21 26.40 -2.64 -10.08
C SER A 21 25.75 -3.33 -8.90
N ALA A 22 25.31 -2.58 -7.89
CA ALA A 22 24.63 -3.14 -6.73
C ALA A 22 23.54 -4.07 -7.28
N GLU A 23 23.79 -5.38 -7.25
CA GLU A 23 22.85 -6.35 -7.79
C GLU A 23 21.56 -6.13 -7.03
N ASP A 24 20.44 -6.00 -7.74
CA ASP A 24 19.15 -5.85 -7.11
C ASP A 24 18.90 -7.07 -6.22
N GLN A 25 19.14 -6.92 -4.92
CA GLN A 25 19.06 -8.00 -3.92
C GLN A 25 17.60 -8.38 -3.61
N ARG A 26 16.62 -7.75 -4.26
CA ARG A 26 15.21 -8.09 -4.13
C ARG A 26 14.91 -9.46 -4.71
N PRO A 27 14.10 -10.28 -3.99
CA PRO A 27 13.47 -11.46 -4.59
C PRO A 27 12.68 -11.09 -5.85
N ASP A 28 12.67 -11.96 -6.87
CA ASP A 28 12.01 -11.65 -8.15
C ASP A 28 10.52 -11.30 -8.01
N TRP A 29 9.80 -11.99 -7.12
CA TRP A 29 8.39 -11.71 -6.84
C TRP A 29 8.14 -10.32 -6.24
N CYS A 30 9.18 -9.70 -5.67
CA CYS A 30 9.10 -8.39 -5.04
C CYS A 30 9.27 -7.23 -6.03
N LYS A 31 9.93 -7.47 -7.18
CA LYS A 31 10.26 -6.44 -8.17
C LYS A 31 9.01 -5.76 -8.75
N ASP A 32 7.89 -6.48 -8.81
CA ASP A 32 6.61 -5.95 -9.30
C ASP A 32 5.73 -5.32 -8.22
N LEU A 33 5.97 -5.63 -6.93
CA LEU A 33 5.21 -5.06 -5.81
C LEU A 33 5.59 -3.60 -5.52
N ALA A 34 6.84 -3.24 -5.72
CA ALA A 34 7.29 -1.85 -5.55
C ALA A 34 6.54 -0.89 -6.49
N LYS A 35 6.20 -1.34 -7.71
CA LYS A 35 5.50 -0.53 -8.72
C LYS A 35 4.04 -0.25 -8.40
N SER A 36 3.37 -1.16 -7.68
CA SER A 36 1.96 -1.01 -7.28
C SER A 36 1.79 -0.29 -5.94
N SER A 37 2.88 -0.13 -5.20
CA SER A 37 2.91 0.44 -3.83
C SER A 37 3.18 1.95 -3.79
N GLN A 38 2.94 2.69 -4.88
CA GLN A 38 3.35 4.10 -5.05
C GLN A 38 2.76 5.10 -4.05
N THR A 39 1.80 4.67 -3.23
CA THR A 39 1.19 5.49 -2.18
C THR A 39 1.96 5.44 -0.86
N CYS A 40 2.99 4.60 -0.78
CA CYS A 40 3.93 4.49 0.32
C CYS A 40 5.36 4.62 -0.20
N ASN A 41 6.16 5.49 0.42
CA ASN A 41 7.58 5.66 0.09
C ASN A 41 8.46 5.19 1.26
N PRO A 42 8.61 3.87 1.50
CA PRO A 42 9.45 3.35 2.56
C PRO A 42 10.95 3.37 2.17
N PRO A 43 11.87 3.57 3.12
CA PRO A 43 13.29 3.38 2.87
C PRO A 43 13.59 1.92 2.49
N GLU A 44 14.47 1.72 1.52
CA GLU A 44 14.86 0.38 1.06
C GLU A 44 15.80 -0.31 2.05
N PRO A 45 15.78 -1.66 2.16
CA PRO A 45 16.74 -2.43 2.93
C PRO A 45 18.19 -2.10 2.55
N GLY A 46 19.02 -1.85 3.56
CA GLY A 46 20.37 -1.30 3.41
C GLY A 46 20.46 0.20 3.69
N HIS A 47 19.34 0.92 3.73
CA HIS A 47 19.26 2.27 4.28
C HIS A 47 19.24 2.23 5.83
N PRO A 48 19.90 3.16 6.54
CA PRO A 48 19.90 3.19 8.02
C PRO A 48 18.52 3.23 8.67
N ASP A 49 17.55 3.82 7.97
CA ASP A 49 16.17 3.95 8.44
C ASP A 49 15.26 2.76 8.09
N CYS A 50 15.78 1.75 7.38
CA CYS A 50 15.05 0.52 7.08
C CYS A 50 15.51 -0.61 7.99
N PRO A 51 14.71 -1.03 8.99
CA PRO A 51 15.10 -2.10 9.91
C PRO A 51 14.89 -3.51 9.34
N HIS A 52 14.29 -3.62 8.14
CA HIS A 52 13.82 -4.87 7.57
C HIS A 52 14.80 -5.44 6.55
N THR A 53 14.92 -6.76 6.52
CA THR A 53 15.54 -7.47 5.39
C THR A 53 14.70 -7.32 4.12
N TRP A 54 15.27 -7.62 2.95
CA TRP A 54 14.50 -7.65 1.70
C TRP A 54 13.28 -8.58 1.77
N VAL A 55 13.40 -9.75 2.39
CA VAL A 55 12.27 -10.69 2.52
C VAL A 55 11.13 -10.09 3.35
N GLU A 56 11.46 -9.52 4.52
CA GLU A 56 10.47 -8.86 5.40
C GLU A 56 9.83 -7.64 4.71
N HIS A 57 10.66 -6.80 4.08
CA HIS A 57 10.21 -5.62 3.36
C HIS A 57 9.23 -5.98 2.24
N CYS A 58 9.55 -7.00 1.46
CA CYS A 58 8.69 -7.48 0.37
C CYS A 58 7.39 -8.10 0.90
N ASN A 59 7.41 -8.80 2.03
CA ASN A 59 6.19 -9.33 2.68
C ASN A 59 5.28 -8.18 3.16
N LEU A 60 5.86 -7.10 3.68
CA LEU A 60 5.10 -5.91 4.06
C LEU A 60 4.49 -5.22 2.84
N TRP A 61 5.23 -5.06 1.73
CA TRP A 61 4.65 -4.58 0.48
C TRP A 61 3.49 -5.45 -0.02
N GLN A 62 3.62 -6.78 0.06
CA GLN A 62 2.55 -7.69 -0.31
C GLN A 62 1.30 -7.46 0.54
N LYS A 63 1.44 -7.39 1.88
CA LYS A 63 0.32 -7.10 2.79
C LYS A 63 -0.38 -5.79 2.45
N MET A 64 0.40 -4.73 2.20
CA MET A 64 -0.14 -3.42 1.83
C MET A 64 -0.85 -3.44 0.47
N SER A 65 -0.27 -4.15 -0.51
CA SER A 65 -0.86 -4.36 -1.84
C SER A 65 -2.19 -5.10 -1.75
N ASP A 66 -2.26 -6.16 -0.97
CA ASP A 66 -3.48 -6.95 -0.79
C ASP A 66 -4.57 -6.16 -0.06
N ALA A 67 -4.21 -5.42 0.98
CA ALA A 67 -5.12 -4.50 1.66
C ALA A 67 -5.68 -3.44 0.70
N THR A 68 -4.82 -2.84 -0.12
CA THR A 68 -5.24 -1.84 -1.11
C THR A 68 -6.17 -2.44 -2.16
N LYS A 69 -5.91 -3.67 -2.62
CA LYS A 69 -6.80 -4.41 -3.53
C LYS A 69 -8.15 -4.70 -2.88
N ALA A 70 -8.18 -5.13 -1.62
CA ALA A 70 -9.41 -5.39 -0.88
C ALA A 70 -10.25 -4.11 -0.74
N ALA A 71 -9.62 -2.99 -0.39
CA ALA A 71 -10.29 -1.68 -0.35
C ALA A 71 -10.89 -1.28 -1.71
N HIS A 72 -10.17 -1.48 -2.82
CA HIS A 72 -10.69 -1.20 -4.16
C HIS A 72 -11.82 -2.15 -4.57
N ALA A 73 -11.75 -3.42 -4.18
CA ALA A 73 -12.82 -4.38 -4.44
C ALA A 73 -14.11 -3.96 -3.71
N ALA A 74 -14.02 -3.55 -2.44
CA ALA A 74 -15.14 -3.02 -1.67
C ALA A 74 -15.69 -1.71 -2.28
N GLN A 75 -14.81 -0.81 -2.72
CA GLN A 75 -15.20 0.45 -3.38
C GLN A 75 -15.96 0.24 -4.69
N ASN A 76 -15.64 -0.81 -5.45
CA ASN A 76 -16.30 -1.12 -6.72
C ASN A 76 -17.69 -1.76 -6.54
N LEU A 77 -18.11 -2.04 -5.30
CA LEU A 77 -19.46 -2.49 -5.03
C LEU A 77 -20.47 -1.37 -5.31
N PRO A 78 -21.70 -1.70 -5.75
CA PRO A 78 -22.70 -0.71 -6.16
C PRO A 78 -23.41 -0.08 -4.95
N ILE A 79 -22.65 0.54 -4.04
CA ILE A 79 -23.15 1.15 -2.79
C ILE A 79 -24.23 2.18 -3.10
N GLU A 80 -24.02 3.04 -4.10
CA GLU A 80 -25.00 4.07 -4.49
C GLU A 80 -26.36 3.46 -4.87
N PHE A 81 -26.35 2.33 -5.57
CA PHE A 81 -27.58 1.62 -5.90
C PHE A 81 -28.26 1.03 -4.66
N TRP A 82 -27.49 0.49 -3.72
CA TRP A 82 -28.04 -0.03 -2.47
C TRP A 82 -28.62 1.06 -1.58
N ILE A 83 -27.99 2.25 -1.55
CA ILE A 83 -28.51 3.43 -0.86
C ILE A 83 -29.86 3.84 -1.47
N LEU A 84 -29.94 3.98 -2.80
CA LEU A 84 -31.20 4.29 -3.48
C LEU A 84 -32.30 3.25 -3.20
N ASP A 85 -31.95 1.96 -3.25
CA ASP A 85 -32.88 0.87 -2.94
C ASP A 85 -33.31 0.89 -1.45
N PHE A 86 -32.41 1.26 -0.54
CA PHE A 86 -32.69 1.38 0.90
C PHE A 86 -33.69 2.51 1.19
N GLU A 87 -33.54 3.65 0.52
CA GLU A 87 -34.43 4.80 0.67
C GLU A 87 -35.83 4.51 0.13
N HIS A 88 -35.93 3.79 -0.98
CA HIS A 88 -37.20 3.59 -1.69
C HIS A 88 -37.94 2.31 -1.29
N THR A 89 -37.25 1.31 -0.73
CA THR A 89 -37.91 0.06 -0.34
C THR A 89 -38.90 0.25 0.80
N LYS A 90 -40.05 -0.44 0.72
CA LYS A 90 -41.06 -0.51 1.78
C LYS A 90 -40.92 -1.75 2.67
N SER A 91 -40.06 -2.71 2.29
CA SER A 91 -39.84 -3.94 3.07
C SER A 91 -38.89 -3.67 4.22
N ALA A 92 -39.36 -3.86 5.45
CA ALA A 92 -38.55 -3.71 6.67
C ALA A 92 -37.36 -4.68 6.69
N GLU A 93 -37.57 -5.93 6.29
CA GLU A 93 -36.50 -6.93 6.18
C GLU A 93 -35.44 -6.49 5.17
N LYS A 94 -35.88 -6.03 3.99
CA LYS A 94 -34.95 -5.53 2.95
C LYS A 94 -34.18 -4.30 3.43
N LYS A 95 -34.80 -3.40 4.19
CA LYS A 95 -34.10 -2.26 4.80
C LYS A 95 -32.97 -2.71 5.71
N VAL A 96 -33.22 -3.68 6.59
CA VAL A 96 -32.19 -4.21 7.51
C VAL A 96 -31.02 -4.81 6.73
N MET A 97 -31.30 -5.61 5.70
CA MET A 97 -30.24 -6.20 4.87
C MET A 97 -29.41 -5.16 4.12
N LEU A 98 -30.07 -4.17 3.49
CA LEU A 98 -29.39 -3.13 2.73
C LEU A 98 -28.56 -2.22 3.65
N TYR A 99 -29.11 -1.85 4.80
CA TYR A 99 -28.40 -1.07 5.83
C TYR A 99 -27.11 -1.76 6.23
N GLN A 100 -27.19 -3.05 6.60
CA GLN A 100 -26.02 -3.83 7.00
C GLN A 100 -24.99 -3.86 5.87
N ARG A 101 -25.43 -4.14 4.64
CA ARG A 101 -24.54 -4.22 3.48
C ARG A 101 -23.81 -2.91 3.18
N ILE A 102 -24.50 -1.77 3.29
CA ILE A 102 -23.92 -0.44 3.08
C ILE A 102 -22.87 -0.15 4.15
N VAL A 103 -23.22 -0.36 5.43
CA VAL A 103 -22.31 -0.12 6.56
C VAL A 103 -21.08 -1.02 6.48
N ASP A 104 -21.26 -2.33 6.24
CA ASP A 104 -20.16 -3.29 6.11
C ASP A 104 -19.21 -2.91 4.98
N THR A 105 -19.75 -2.41 3.86
CA THR A 105 -18.90 -2.00 2.74
C THR A 105 -18.06 -0.78 3.08
N TYR A 106 -18.63 0.20 3.77
CA TYR A 106 -17.85 1.35 4.26
C TYR A 106 -16.80 0.93 5.29
N ASP A 107 -17.16 0.04 6.22
CA ASP A 107 -16.21 -0.48 7.21
C ASP A 107 -15.05 -1.26 6.58
N GLU A 108 -15.33 -2.11 5.58
CA GLU A 108 -14.29 -2.83 4.85
C GLU A 108 -13.32 -1.84 4.18
N CYS A 109 -13.84 -0.80 3.51
CA CYS A 109 -13.00 0.25 2.92
C CYS A 109 -12.13 0.97 3.96
N ILE A 110 -12.68 1.27 5.14
CA ILE A 110 -11.95 1.94 6.23
C ILE A 110 -10.85 1.02 6.76
N VAL A 111 -11.20 -0.20 7.17
CA VAL A 111 -10.29 -1.17 7.79
C VAL A 111 -9.11 -1.49 6.86
N GLN A 112 -9.38 -1.79 5.59
CA GLN A 112 -8.33 -2.17 4.65
C GLN A 112 -7.39 -1.00 4.33
N ARG A 113 -7.92 0.23 4.25
CA ARG A 113 -7.08 1.42 4.01
C ARG A 113 -6.27 1.80 5.24
N GLU A 114 -6.83 1.68 6.44
CA GLU A 114 -6.08 1.85 7.69
C GLU A 114 -4.98 0.82 7.82
N TYR A 115 -5.27 -0.45 7.53
CA TYR A 115 -4.27 -1.51 7.55
C TYR A 115 -3.14 -1.25 6.54
N ALA A 116 -3.45 -0.82 5.31
CA ALA A 116 -2.44 -0.41 4.34
C ALA A 116 -1.55 0.75 4.86
N ASN A 117 -2.14 1.73 5.55
CA ASN A 117 -1.41 2.85 6.14
C ASN A 117 -0.51 2.41 7.30
N ASP A 118 -0.98 1.49 8.14
CA ASP A 118 -0.21 0.96 9.26
C ASP A 118 0.97 0.12 8.77
N VAL A 119 0.77 -0.71 7.73
CA VAL A 119 1.86 -1.43 7.08
C VAL A 119 2.88 -0.45 6.48
N CYS A 120 2.43 0.62 5.83
CA CYS A 120 3.36 1.64 5.33
C CYS A 120 4.20 2.28 6.45
N ARG A 121 3.58 2.59 7.61
CA ARG A 121 4.28 3.11 8.79
C ARG A 121 5.24 2.09 9.40
N GLU A 122 4.88 0.81 9.43
CA GLU A 122 5.75 -0.29 9.85
C GLU A 122 7.01 -0.39 8.98
N MET A 123 6.86 -0.12 7.68
CA MET A 123 7.97 0.00 6.73
C MET A 123 8.75 1.32 6.85
N ARG A 124 8.43 2.18 7.82
CA ARG A 124 8.95 3.56 7.96
C ARG A 124 8.68 4.45 6.76
N GLY A 125 7.69 4.10 5.94
CA GLY A 125 7.26 4.90 4.81
C GLY A 125 6.38 6.07 5.21
N THR A 126 6.31 7.04 4.30
CA THR A 126 5.37 8.15 4.41
C THR A 126 4.07 7.78 3.71
N VAL A 127 2.96 7.77 4.45
CA VAL A 127 1.62 7.63 3.90
C VAL A 127 1.27 8.92 3.14
N THR A 128 0.86 8.80 1.89
CA THR A 128 0.42 9.97 1.11
C THR A 128 -0.88 10.56 1.66
N GLN A 129 -1.04 11.88 1.58
CA GLN A 129 -2.25 12.58 2.02
C GLN A 129 -3.53 12.01 1.38
N GLY A 130 -3.44 11.45 0.16
CA GLY A 130 -4.57 10.82 -0.52
C GLY A 130 -5.14 9.60 0.21
N HIS A 131 -4.29 8.76 0.81
CA HIS A 131 -4.73 7.60 1.58
C HIS A 131 -5.47 8.01 2.86
N GLU A 132 -4.94 8.98 3.60
CA GLU A 132 -5.57 9.50 4.82
C GLU A 132 -6.91 10.18 4.51
N LYS A 133 -6.96 11.01 3.47
CA LYS A 133 -8.20 11.62 2.98
C LYS A 133 -9.23 10.58 2.58
N SER A 134 -8.80 9.45 2.00
CA SER A 134 -9.71 8.38 1.61
C SER A 134 -10.34 7.70 2.83
N VAL A 135 -9.56 7.40 3.87
CA VAL A 135 -10.10 6.86 5.14
C VAL A 135 -11.15 7.82 5.72
N GLN A 136 -10.81 9.11 5.79
CA GLN A 136 -11.74 10.11 6.31
C GLN A 136 -13.02 10.20 5.47
N TRP A 137 -12.90 10.19 4.15
CA TRP A 137 -14.06 10.23 3.24
C TRP A 137 -15.03 9.06 3.49
N TYR A 138 -14.53 7.83 3.67
CA TYR A 138 -15.38 6.68 3.97
C TYR A 138 -16.03 6.78 5.35
N ARG A 139 -15.31 7.28 6.36
CA ARG A 139 -15.87 7.55 7.70
C ARG A 139 -16.98 8.58 7.62
N ASP A 140 -16.78 9.67 6.87
CA ASP A 140 -17.76 10.73 6.70
C ASP A 140 -19.01 10.20 5.99
N LYS A 141 -18.86 9.44 4.90
CA LYS A 141 -19.99 8.83 4.19
C LYS A 141 -20.75 7.81 5.05
N LYS A 142 -20.05 6.98 5.82
CA LYS A 142 -20.69 6.09 6.79
C LYS A 142 -21.50 6.88 7.82
N ASN A 143 -20.90 7.90 8.43
CA ASN A 143 -21.57 8.72 9.45
C ASN A 143 -22.79 9.47 8.87
N ALA A 144 -22.66 9.99 7.66
CA ALA A 144 -23.74 10.64 6.93
C ALA A 144 -24.93 9.65 6.77
N PHE A 145 -24.67 8.44 6.26
CA PHE A 145 -25.68 7.38 6.15
C PHE A 145 -26.32 7.01 7.50
N LEU A 146 -25.51 6.81 8.55
CA LEU A 146 -25.99 6.47 9.89
C LEU A 146 -26.85 7.57 10.53
N SER A 147 -26.57 8.83 10.20
CA SER A 147 -27.31 10.00 10.70
C SER A 147 -28.57 10.33 9.90
N GLY A 148 -28.86 9.57 8.83
CA GLY A 148 -29.96 9.85 7.92
C GLY A 148 -29.73 11.04 6.98
N HIS A 149 -28.50 11.55 6.90
CA HIS A 149 -28.08 12.57 5.93
C HIS A 149 -27.36 11.87 4.80
N VAL A 150 -28.10 11.42 3.79
CA VAL A 150 -27.50 10.84 2.58
C VAL A 150 -27.37 11.96 1.56
N ASP A 151 -26.17 12.52 1.43
CA ASP A 151 -25.80 13.46 0.36
C ASP A 151 -25.24 12.73 -0.88
#